data_AF-A0A529HN22-F1
#
_entry.id   AF-A0A529HN22-F1
#
_cell.length_a   1.000
_cell.length_b   1.000
_cell.length_c   1.000
_cell.angle_alpha   90.00
_cell.angle_beta   90.00
_cell.angle_gamma   90.00
#
_symmetry.space_group_name_H-M   'P 1'
#
loop_
_entity.id
_entity.type
_entity.pdbx_description
1 polymer ?
#
loop_
_entity_poly.entity_id
_entity_poly.type
_entity_poly.pdbx_seq_one_letter_code
_entity_poly.pdbx_strand_id
1 'polypeptide(L)'
;MFDRTNLQVLANHARAAAENMAHTLHRTAHSAFVKETQDFTVMLMDRSGATFAVPMELGATWYPGLSYHRAIAMVNDYRPGD
;
A
#
# COMPACT_ATOMS: atom_id res chain seq x y z
N MET A 1 10.92 -12.38 -22.25
CA MET A 1 11.18 -13.11 -20.98
C MET A 1 11.62 -12.07 -19.96
N PHE A 2 11.01 -12.03 -18.77
CA PHE A 2 11.40 -11.07 -17.74
C PHE A 2 12.65 -11.54 -17.00
N ASP A 3 13.57 -10.62 -16.68
CA ASP A 3 14.73 -10.93 -15.84
C ASP A 3 14.31 -11.09 -14.38
N ARG A 4 14.58 -12.26 -13.81
CA ARG A 4 14.25 -12.60 -12.43
C ARG A 4 14.93 -11.68 -11.42
N THR A 5 16.15 -11.26 -11.71
CA THR A 5 16.91 -10.37 -10.80
C THR A 5 16.24 -9.01 -10.72
N ASN A 6 15.94 -8.39 -11.87
CA ASN A 6 15.23 -7.12 -11.93
C ASN A 6 13.83 -7.19 -11.29
N LEU A 7 13.09 -8.29 -11.48
CA LEU A 7 11.80 -8.47 -10.82
C LEU A 7 11.93 -8.52 -9.29
N GLN A 8 12.96 -9.20 -8.78
CA GLN A 8 13.21 -9.25 -7.33
C GLN A 8 13.61 -7.88 -6.78
N VAL A 9 14.42 -7.11 -7.50
CA VAL A 9 14.78 -5.73 -7.12
C VAL A 9 13.53 -4.85 -7.04
N LEU A 10 12.66 -4.92 -8.05
CA LEU A 10 11.39 -4.18 -8.06
C LEU A 10 10.51 -4.57 -6.87
N ALA A 11 10.34 -5.87 -6.62
CA ALA A 11 9.55 -6.36 -5.49
C ALA A 11 10.10 -5.87 -4.14
N ASN A 12 11.43 -5.90 -3.96
CA ASN A 12 12.08 -5.40 -2.76
C ASN A 12 11.87 -3.90 -2.58
N HIS A 13 11.98 -3.11 -3.64
CA HIS A 13 11.76 -1.67 -3.57
C HIS A 13 10.31 -1.30 -3.26
N ALA A 14 9.36 -1.98 -3.90
CA ALA A 14 7.93 -1.77 -3.64
C ALA A 14 7.57 -2.12 -2.18
N ARG A 15 8.10 -3.23 -1.65
CA ARG A 15 7.92 -3.60 -0.24
C ARG A 15 8.53 -2.56 0.70
N ALA A 16 9.76 -2.12 0.45
CA ALA A 16 10.43 -1.11 1.27
C ALA A 16 9.66 0.23 1.28
N ALA A 17 9.05 0.62 0.16
CA ALA A 17 8.18 1.80 0.11
C ALA A 17 6.95 1.63 1.01
N ALA A 18 6.27 0.48 0.93
CA ALA A 18 5.11 0.19 1.78
C ALA A 18 5.46 0.12 3.28
N GLU A 19 6.62 -0.43 3.63
CA GLU A 19 7.14 -0.44 5.01
C GLU A 19 7.39 0.98 5.53
N ASN A 20 8.03 1.84 4.74
CA ASN A 20 8.27 3.23 5.12
C ASN A 20 6.96 4.02 5.30
N MET A 21 5.95 3.76 4.47
CA MET A 21 4.61 4.32 4.64
C MET A 21 4.01 3.89 5.98
N ALA A 22 4.10 2.61 6.33
CA ALA A 22 3.56 2.06 7.56
C ALA A 22 4.23 2.65 8.80
N HIS A 23 5.57 2.72 8.82
CA HIS A 23 6.31 3.34 9.93
C HIS A 23 5.98 4.83 10.08
N THR A 24 5.84 5.56 8.96
CA THR A 24 5.50 6.98 8.98
C THR A 24 4.10 7.19 9.54
N LEU A 25 3.11 6.46 9.03
CA LEU A 25 1.72 6.52 9.52
C LEU A 25 1.68 6.15 11.00
N HIS A 26 2.24 5.00 11.37
CA HIS A 26 2.23 4.52 12.75
C HIS A 26 2.90 5.51 13.71
N ARG A 27 4.04 6.13 13.35
CA ARG A 27 4.73 7.09 14.22
C ARG A 27 3.98 8.42 14.37
N THR A 28 3.25 8.85 13.34
CA THR A 28 2.57 10.17 13.31
C THR A 28 1.10 10.12 13.73
N ALA A 29 0.50 8.93 13.80
CA ALA A 29 -0.89 8.77 14.19
C ALA A 29 -1.17 9.24 15.63
N HIS A 30 -2.27 9.96 15.81
CA HIS A 30 -2.80 10.34 17.12
C HIS A 30 -4.03 9.47 17.47
N SER A 31 -3.84 8.15 17.45
CA SER A 31 -4.90 7.16 17.71
C SER A 31 -4.31 5.94 18.42
N ALA A 32 -4.89 5.57 19.57
CA ALA A 32 -4.49 4.36 20.30
C ALA A 32 -4.73 3.09 19.47
N PHE A 33 -5.80 3.01 18.68
CA PHE A 33 -6.03 1.89 17.76
C PHE A 33 -4.89 1.71 16.74
N VAL A 34 -4.35 2.81 16.21
CA VAL A 34 -3.21 2.74 15.30
C VAL A 34 -1.92 2.40 16.05
N LYS A 35 -1.71 2.98 17.23
CA LYS A 35 -0.47 2.88 18.02
C LYS A 35 -0.30 1.56 18.75
N GLU A 36 -1.38 1.00 19.25
CA GLU A 36 -1.34 -0.15 20.15
C GLU A 36 -1.85 -1.41 19.45
N THR A 37 -2.92 -1.30 18.67
CA THR A 37 -3.55 -2.46 18.03
C THR A 37 -3.20 -2.60 16.55
N GLN A 38 -2.47 -1.63 15.99
CA GLN A 38 -2.10 -1.58 14.58
C GLN A 38 -3.30 -1.69 13.62
N ASP A 39 -4.44 -1.14 14.02
CA ASP A 39 -5.65 -1.16 13.19
C ASP A 39 -5.58 -0.07 12.11
N PHE A 40 -4.77 -0.33 11.10
CA PHE A 40 -4.63 0.48 9.90
C PHE A 40 -4.10 -0.37 8.75
N THR A 41 -4.30 0.08 7.51
CA THR A 41 -3.70 -0.54 6.32
C THR A 41 -3.04 0.52 5.46
N VAL A 42 -1.86 0.20 4.94
CA VAL A 42 -1.25 0.90 3.81
C VAL A 42 -0.89 -0.11 2.74
N MET A 43 -1.00 0.29 1.47
CA MET A 43 -0.70 -0.58 0.33
C MET A 43 -0.38 0.24 -0.91
N LEU A 44 0.36 -0.35 -1.83
CA LEU A 44 0.53 0.14 -3.19
C LEU A 44 -0.37 -0.65 -4.14
N MET A 45 -1.06 0.07 -5.03
CA MET A 45 -1.95 -0.51 -6.03
C MET A 45 -1.62 0.01 -7.42
N ASP A 46 -1.94 -0.79 -8.43
CA ASP A 46 -1.89 -0.35 -9.82
C ASP A 46 -3.14 0.46 -10.20
N ARG A 47 -3.15 0.98 -11.44
CA ARG A 47 -4.26 1.80 -11.97
C ARG A 47 -5.57 1.02 -12.12
N SER A 48 -5.53 -0.31 -12.12
CA SER A 48 -6.73 -1.14 -12.14
C SER A 48 -7.31 -1.35 -10.73
N GLY A 49 -6.57 -0.95 -9.69
CA GLY A 49 -6.94 -1.15 -8.30
C GLY A 49 -6.51 -2.50 -7.74
N ALA A 50 -5.54 -3.18 -8.35
CA ALA A 50 -4.95 -4.40 -7.81
C ALA A 50 -3.75 -4.05 -6.91
N THR A 51 -3.75 -4.58 -5.68
CA THR A 51 -2.64 -4.43 -4.75
C THR A 51 -1.42 -5.22 -5.23
N PHE A 52 -0.23 -4.61 -5.19
CA PHE A 52 1.02 -5.29 -5.55
C PHE A 52 2.11 -5.21 -4.47
N ALA A 53 1.97 -4.37 -3.43
CA ALA A 53 2.87 -4.35 -2.29
C ALA A 53 2.18 -3.86 -1.02
N VAL A 54 2.58 -4.45 0.12
CA VAL A 54 2.07 -4.16 1.47
C VAL A 54 3.23 -4.27 2.47
N PRO A 55 3.18 -3.60 3.64
CA PRO A 55 4.14 -3.82 4.71
C PRO A 55 4.00 -5.23 5.29
N MET A 56 5.12 -5.83 5.71
CA MET A 56 5.11 -7.18 6.32
C MET A 56 5.06 -7.15 7.85
N GLU A 57 5.50 -6.05 8.48
CA GLU A 57 5.70 -5.98 9.93
C GLU A 57 4.66 -5.12 10.67
N LEU A 58 4.01 -4.19 9.99
CA LEU A 58 3.12 -3.22 10.61
C LEU A 58 1.78 -3.09 9.87
N GLY A 59 0.72 -2.94 10.65
CA GLY A 59 -0.63 -2.74 10.14
C GLY A 59 -1.32 -4.05 9.77
N ALA A 60 -2.62 -3.97 9.58
CA ALA A 60 -3.44 -5.11 9.23
C ALA A 60 -3.54 -5.30 7.71
N THR A 61 -3.61 -6.55 7.27
CA THR A 61 -3.71 -6.95 5.86
C THR A 61 -5.13 -7.41 5.48
N TRP A 62 -6.15 -6.83 6.11
CA TRP A 62 -7.56 -7.15 5.82
C TRP A 62 -8.04 -6.63 4.45
N TYR A 63 -7.56 -5.45 4.04
CA TYR A 63 -8.01 -4.74 2.83
C TYR A 63 -7.15 -4.96 1.56
N PRO A 64 -5.87 -5.35 1.63
CA PRO A 64 -5.12 -5.85 0.47
C PRO A 64 -5.84 -7.03 -0.20
N GLY A 65 -5.92 -7.00 -1.52
CA GLY A 65 -6.60 -8.04 -2.32
C GLY A 65 -8.08 -7.79 -2.59
N LEU A 66 -8.68 -6.76 -1.98
CA LEU A 66 -9.97 -6.22 -2.47
C LEU A 66 -9.79 -5.55 -3.84
N SER A 67 -10.85 -5.55 -4.65
CA SER A 67 -10.84 -4.82 -5.92
C SER A 67 -11.24 -3.37 -5.71
N TYR A 68 -10.31 -2.45 -5.99
CA TYR A 68 -10.55 -1.00 -5.95
C TYR A 68 -10.97 -0.41 -7.29
N HIS A 69 -11.06 -1.25 -8.33
CA HIS A 69 -11.38 -0.83 -9.70
C HIS A 69 -12.63 0.06 -9.78
N ARG A 70 -13.73 -0.38 -9.13
CA ARG A 70 -14.99 0.36 -9.16
C ARG A 70 -14.86 1.73 -8.52
N ALA A 71 -14.13 1.84 -7.41
CA ALA A 71 -13.93 3.10 -6.73
C ALA A 71 -13.10 4.07 -7.58
N ILE A 72 -12.00 3.58 -8.16
CA ILE A 72 -11.15 4.35 -9.07
C ILE A 72 -11.94 4.82 -10.29
N ALA A 73 -12.77 3.96 -10.89
CA ALA A 73 -13.57 4.29 -12.07
C ALA A 73 -14.66 5.33 -11.82
N MET A 74 -15.00 5.65 -10.56
CA MET A 74 -15.91 6.75 -10.24
C MET A 74 -15.24 8.13 -10.40
N VAL A 75 -13.91 8.19 -10.46
CA VAL A 75 -13.15 9.42 -10.63
C VAL A 75 -12.81 9.60 -12.11
N ASN A 76 -13.42 10.60 -12.74
CA ASN A 76 -13.30 10.82 -14.19
C ASN A 76 -11.98 11.50 -14.61
N ASP A 77 -11.39 12.32 -13.75
CA ASP A 77 -10.17 13.08 -14.00
C ASP A 77 -9.33 13.14 -12.72
N TYR A 78 -8.07 12.73 -12.82
CA TYR A 78 -7.08 12.82 -11.73
C TYR A 78 -6.05 13.88 -12.11
N ARG A 79 -5.82 14.83 -11.21
CA ARG A 79 -4.83 15.89 -11.38
C ARG A 79 -3.61 15.61 -10.51
N PRO A 80 -2.43 16.15 -10.87
CA PRO A 80 -1.25 16.02 -10.03
C PRO A 80 -1.50 16.59 -8.62
N GLY A 81 -1.46 15.73 -7.61
CA GLY A 81 -1.67 16.08 -6.20
C GLY A 81 -3.00 15.62 -5.59
N ASP A 82 -3.92 15.08 -6.41
CA ASP A 82 -5.14 14.40 -5.93
C ASP A 82 -4.86 13.06 -5.22
#